data_AF-A2D923-F1
#
_entry.id   AF-A2D923-F1
#
_cell.length_a   1.000
_cell.length_b   1.000
_cell.length_c   1.000
_cell.angle_alpha   90.00
_cell.angle_beta   90.00
_cell.angle_gamma   90.00
#
_symmetry.space_group_name_H-M   'P 1'
#
loop_
_entity.id
_entity.type
_entity.pdbx_description
1 polymer ?
#
loop_
_entity_poly.entity_id
_entity_poly.type
_entity_poly.pdbx_seq_one_letter_code
_entity_poly.pdbx_strand_id
1 'polypeptide(L)'
;MSEKVINKIIKNLKSANDNDKLAALMYLTKLFPKPEDLKNSKRSTEIWQALRSTQFLERALKLESTQPLVFSILSVFNGIVPKNELKPFLPLLKDAISAEDSSSVIVEICQNLDDIVDFIKLYPFNKENLPIFAAATDGPKKCSMDSSVYNLRKQIFDEIGKDEDLNIRRYLFLIISHMCRLSNGLFALYSAPNKMDLAPFLGSIRLAFIEIRLQLDVPVNYLEIEKEEKEERLKEEKEVKKDKDEIDLDDEEEEFKLPEPIHGMKFSPNIGPLINPDITAAASQLLENAVFVLLENEDRLSDDEVNSYFETLNTVIMDSMEIVKAANGERDKDRKELQVLLSIIGMWLRDAEFLCANKSLIIALPNLIRLLKYFPAQALQFLPAFSIWSDEYLRNLKVAQFSELVDVINEAGDDVEKETAKMINSKIRGLK
;
A
#
# COMPACT_ATOMS: atom_id res chain seq x y z
N MET A 1 36.54 22.01 17.10
CA MET A 1 35.65 23.18 17.01
C MET A 1 35.97 24.12 18.17
N SER A 2 36.17 25.43 17.96
CA SER A 2 36.60 26.30 19.07
C SER A 2 35.41 26.59 20.01
N GLU A 3 35.51 26.21 21.28
CA GLU A 3 34.50 26.49 22.31
C GLU A 3 34.11 27.97 22.38
N LYS A 4 35.08 28.87 22.10
CA LYS A 4 34.87 30.32 22.06
C LYS A 4 33.79 30.73 21.05
N VAL A 5 33.72 30.04 19.91
CA VAL A 5 32.75 30.33 18.85
C VAL A 5 31.34 29.92 19.27
N ILE A 6 31.15 28.71 19.81
CA ILE A 6 29.86 28.25 20.32
C ILE A 6 29.37 29.14 21.47
N ASN A 7 30.26 29.54 22.38
CA ASN A 7 29.90 30.44 23.49
C ASN A 7 29.43 31.81 23.00
N LYS A 8 30.04 32.32 21.92
CA LYS A 8 29.60 33.57 21.27
C LYS A 8 28.22 33.40 20.63
N ILE A 9 27.96 32.28 19.95
CA ILE A 9 26.63 31.96 19.39
C ILE A 9 25.57 31.95 20.50
N ILE A 10 25.79 31.17 21.57
CA ILE A 10 24.87 31.07 22.71
C ILE A 10 24.59 32.44 23.33
N LYS A 11 25.62 33.27 23.51
CA LYS A 11 25.45 34.64 24.03
C LYS A 11 24.56 35.49 23.11
N ASN A 12 24.78 35.43 21.80
CA ASN A 12 24.02 36.20 20.83
C ASN A 12 22.57 35.71 20.70
N LEU A 13 22.32 34.41 20.82
CA LEU A 13 20.97 33.83 20.83
C LEU A 13 20.12 34.33 22.02
N LYS A 14 20.77 34.64 23.14
CA LYS A 14 20.14 35.24 24.33
C LYS A 14 20.06 36.77 24.29
N SER A 15 20.54 37.42 23.21
CA SER A 15 20.50 38.88 23.07
C SER A 15 19.05 39.40 23.08
N ALA A 16 18.85 40.66 23.45
CA ALA A 16 17.55 41.32 23.26
C ALA A 16 17.32 41.70 21.79
N ASN A 17 18.39 41.84 21.00
CA ASN A 17 18.35 42.28 19.61
C ASN A 17 18.16 41.09 18.66
N ASP A 18 17.06 41.09 17.90
CA ASP A 18 16.73 40.01 16.97
C ASP A 18 17.71 39.92 15.79
N ASN A 19 18.42 41.00 15.43
CA ASN A 19 19.49 40.95 14.42
C ASN A 19 20.71 40.15 14.88
N ASP A 20 21.07 40.25 16.17
CA ASP A 20 22.17 39.46 16.74
C ASP A 20 21.81 37.96 16.74
N LYS A 21 20.53 37.65 17.00
CA LYS A 21 20.01 36.27 16.95
C LYS A 21 19.99 35.73 15.54
N LEU A 22 19.54 36.52 14.55
CA LEU A 22 19.57 36.13 13.14
C LEU A 22 21.00 35.83 12.67
N ALA A 23 21.94 36.72 12.98
CA ALA A 23 23.35 36.49 12.65
C ALA A 23 23.89 35.22 13.32
N ALA A 24 23.51 34.96 14.56
CA ALA A 24 23.88 33.73 15.28
C ALA A 24 23.26 32.48 14.66
N LEU A 25 22.00 32.53 14.21
CA LEU A 25 21.34 31.43 13.51
C LEU A 25 22.00 31.10 12.17
N MET A 26 22.26 32.11 11.34
CA MET A 26 22.96 31.93 10.06
C MET A 26 24.36 31.34 10.25
N TYR A 27 25.02 31.71 11.35
CA TYR A 27 26.33 31.17 11.67
C TYR A 27 26.25 29.74 12.23
N LEU A 28 25.17 29.40 12.94
CA LEU A 28 24.91 28.05 13.44
C LEU A 28 24.71 27.06 12.29
N THR A 29 23.92 27.41 11.26
CA THR A 29 23.72 26.54 10.08
C THR A 29 24.99 26.37 9.24
N LYS A 30 25.89 27.37 9.24
CA LYS A 30 27.22 27.23 8.63
C LYS A 30 28.17 26.35 9.45
N LEU A 31 28.08 26.40 10.78
CA LEU A 31 28.95 25.62 11.67
C LEU A 31 28.54 24.15 11.71
N PHE A 32 27.24 23.88 11.56
CA PHE A 32 26.65 22.54 11.55
C PHE A 32 25.76 22.39 10.32
N PRO A 33 26.36 22.13 9.15
CA PRO A 33 25.61 22.01 7.91
C PRO A 33 24.76 20.73 7.85
N LYS A 34 25.07 19.71 8.64
CA LYS A 34 24.27 18.48 8.77
C LYS A 34 23.66 18.33 10.17
N PRO A 35 22.42 17.81 10.31
CA PRO A 35 21.79 17.57 11.61
C PRO A 35 22.65 16.72 12.57
N GLU A 36 23.37 15.72 12.04
CA GLU A 36 24.24 14.83 12.80
C GLU A 36 25.42 15.55 13.44
N ASP A 37 25.95 16.58 12.77
CA ASP A 37 27.08 17.37 13.29
C ASP A 37 26.67 18.11 14.57
N LEU A 38 25.44 18.62 14.60
CA LEU A 38 24.90 19.27 15.79
C LEU A 38 24.46 18.24 16.82
N LYS A 39 23.85 17.13 16.42
CA LYS A 39 23.43 16.06 17.34
C LYS A 39 24.59 15.48 18.14
N ASN A 40 25.74 15.30 17.49
CA ASN A 40 26.98 14.82 18.13
C ASN A 40 27.73 15.90 18.93
N SER A 41 27.27 17.16 18.86
CA SER A 41 27.83 18.25 19.65
C SER A 41 27.45 18.10 21.12
N LYS A 42 28.44 18.18 22.02
CA LYS A 42 28.23 18.24 23.47
C LYS A 42 27.40 19.44 23.94
N ARG A 43 27.15 20.43 23.05
CA ARG A 43 26.51 21.70 23.36
C ARG A 43 25.11 21.83 22.73
N SER A 44 24.61 20.80 22.05
CA SER A 44 23.34 20.84 21.31
C SER A 44 22.15 21.26 22.19
N THR A 45 22.03 20.68 23.38
CA THR A 45 21.00 21.04 24.38
C THR A 45 21.12 22.49 24.85
N GLU A 46 22.35 22.98 25.09
CA GLU A 46 22.56 24.36 25.53
C GLU A 46 22.22 25.39 24.44
N ILE A 47 22.52 25.07 23.18
CA ILE A 47 22.16 25.90 22.03
C ILE A 47 20.64 25.95 21.89
N TRP A 48 19.96 24.81 22.02
CA TRP A 48 18.50 24.76 21.99
C TRP A 48 17.86 25.58 23.12
N GLN A 49 18.33 25.42 24.35
CA GLN A 49 17.85 26.22 25.49
C GLN A 49 18.07 27.72 25.28
N ALA A 50 19.17 28.12 24.65
CA ALA A 50 19.41 29.52 24.29
C ALA A 50 18.39 30.01 23.24
N LEU A 51 18.08 29.20 22.22
CA LEU A 51 17.05 29.51 21.22
C LEU A 51 15.66 29.66 21.86
N ARG A 52 15.30 28.74 22.75
CA ARG A 52 14.00 28.74 23.44
C ARG A 52 13.89 29.77 24.57
N SER A 53 15.00 30.37 25.01
CA SER A 53 14.99 31.39 26.07
C SER A 53 14.22 32.66 25.69
N THR A 54 13.89 32.83 24.40
CA THR A 54 13.06 33.92 23.90
C THR A 54 12.06 33.38 22.87
N GLN A 55 10.94 34.09 22.64
CA GLN A 55 9.99 33.76 21.56
C GLN A 55 10.47 34.19 20.17
N PHE A 56 11.79 34.27 19.96
CA PHE A 56 12.36 34.80 18.73
C PHE A 56 12.05 33.91 17.52
N LEU A 57 12.16 32.58 17.67
CA LEU A 57 11.85 31.66 16.57
C LEU A 57 10.40 31.80 16.11
N GLU A 58 9.46 31.89 17.05
CA GLU A 58 8.04 32.09 16.77
C GLU A 58 7.77 33.43 16.06
N ARG A 59 8.51 34.49 16.42
CA ARG A 59 8.41 35.79 15.73
C ARG A 59 9.04 35.75 14.33
N ALA A 60 10.22 35.15 14.21
CA ALA A 60 10.93 35.02 12.94
C ALA A 60 10.17 34.15 11.94
N LEU A 61 9.41 33.16 12.40
CA LEU A 61 8.57 32.33 11.56
C LEU A 61 7.44 33.12 10.87
N LYS A 62 7.02 34.25 11.44
CA LYS A 62 5.99 35.13 10.86
C LYS A 62 6.52 36.05 9.77
N LEU A 63 7.83 36.09 9.53
CA LEU A 63 8.46 36.94 8.54
C LEU A 63 8.99 36.06 7.39
N GLU A 64 8.45 36.26 6.18
CA GLU A 64 8.83 35.49 4.99
C GLU A 64 10.35 35.45 4.76
N SER A 65 11.05 36.57 4.99
CA SER A 65 12.50 36.68 4.81
C SER A 65 13.33 35.80 5.74
N THR A 66 12.77 35.34 6.86
CA THR A 66 13.49 34.53 7.85
C THR A 66 12.96 33.11 7.98
N GLN A 67 11.83 32.79 7.34
CA GLN A 67 11.22 31.45 7.35
C GLN A 67 12.17 30.32 6.93
N PRO A 68 12.90 30.39 5.79
CA PRO A 68 13.78 29.29 5.37
C PRO A 68 14.88 28.96 6.41
N LEU A 69 15.41 30.00 7.06
CA LEU A 69 16.40 29.82 8.12
C LEU A 69 15.78 29.15 9.35
N VAL A 70 14.59 29.57 9.77
CA VAL A 70 13.88 28.95 10.90
C VAL A 70 13.51 27.49 10.59
N PHE A 71 13.06 27.19 9.37
CA PHE A 71 12.80 25.83 8.90
C PHE A 71 14.04 24.94 9.00
N SER A 72 15.18 25.39 8.47
CA SER A 72 16.46 24.68 8.58
C SER A 72 16.84 24.39 10.03
N ILE A 73 16.63 25.36 10.93
CA ILE A 73 16.90 25.18 12.36
C ILE A 73 15.96 24.15 12.99
N LEU A 74 14.65 24.25 12.75
CA LEU A 74 13.68 23.29 13.29
C LEU A 74 13.96 21.86 12.80
N SER A 75 14.27 21.69 11.51
CA SER A 75 14.67 20.41 10.91
C SER A 75 15.90 19.81 11.61
N VAL A 76 16.97 20.61 11.79
CA VAL A 76 18.19 20.17 12.47
C VAL A 76 17.94 19.74 13.91
N PHE A 77 17.08 20.46 14.65
CA PHE A 77 16.78 20.15 16.04
C PHE A 77 15.73 19.05 16.23
N ASN A 78 14.99 18.69 15.18
CA ASN A 78 13.97 17.65 15.22
C ASN A 78 14.49 16.31 15.78
N GLY A 79 15.70 15.90 15.39
CA GLY A 79 16.33 14.67 15.87
C GLY A 79 17.11 14.79 17.19
N ILE A 80 17.05 15.94 17.87
CA ILE A 80 17.90 16.29 19.02
C ILE A 80 17.05 16.61 20.27
N VAL A 81 15.94 17.31 20.10
CA VAL A 81 15.16 17.88 21.21
C VAL A 81 14.00 16.96 21.61
N PRO A 82 13.50 17.06 22.86
CA PRO A 82 12.32 16.33 23.28
C PRO A 82 11.11 16.62 22.37
N LYS A 83 10.33 15.57 22.05
CA LYS A 83 9.21 15.61 21.10
C LYS A 83 8.18 16.71 21.40
N ASN A 84 7.96 17.01 22.67
CA ASN A 84 7.02 18.02 23.14
C ASN A 84 7.49 19.46 22.88
N GLU A 85 8.77 19.71 22.67
CA GLU A 85 9.30 21.07 22.48
C GLU A 85 9.07 21.63 21.08
N LEU A 86 8.82 20.77 20.09
CA LEU A 86 8.54 21.18 18.70
C LEU A 86 7.06 21.34 18.40
N LYS A 87 6.20 20.70 19.21
CA LYS A 87 4.74 20.78 19.09
C LYS A 87 4.19 22.22 19.01
N PRO A 88 4.70 23.22 19.77
CA PRO A 88 4.21 24.61 19.67
C PRO A 88 4.45 25.28 18.31
N PHE A 89 5.34 24.76 17.47
CA PHE A 89 5.61 25.33 16.15
C PHE A 89 4.63 24.84 15.08
N LEU A 90 3.97 23.68 15.26
CA LEU A 90 3.03 23.13 14.27
C LEU A 90 1.93 24.12 13.83
N PRO A 91 1.25 24.85 14.72
CA PRO A 91 0.25 25.84 14.31
C PRO A 91 0.86 27.00 13.52
N LEU A 92 2.12 27.38 13.82
CA LEU A 92 2.79 28.50 13.16
C LEU A 92 3.32 28.10 11.78
N LEU A 93 3.74 26.84 11.61
CA LEU A 93 4.18 26.30 10.33
C LEU A 93 3.03 26.22 9.33
N LYS A 94 1.81 25.95 9.83
CA LYS A 94 0.59 25.97 9.01
C LYS A 94 0.37 27.33 8.32
N ASP A 95 0.66 28.43 8.99
CA ASP A 95 0.44 29.75 8.40
C ASP A 95 1.56 30.14 7.41
N ALA A 96 2.61 29.33 7.31
CA ALA A 96 3.80 29.55 6.48
C ALA A 96 3.85 28.64 5.23
N ILE A 97 2.75 27.95 4.86
CA ILE A 97 2.66 26.98 3.74
C ILE A 97 2.60 27.65 2.36
N SER A 98 3.52 28.57 2.06
CA SER A 98 3.69 29.10 0.70
C SER A 98 4.95 28.57 0.01
N ALA A 99 5.77 27.76 0.69
CA ALA A 99 7.05 27.25 0.19
C ALA A 99 7.15 25.71 0.30
N GLU A 100 7.68 25.04 -0.72
CA GLU A 100 7.97 23.59 -0.70
C GLU A 100 8.79 23.16 0.54
N ASP A 101 9.70 24.03 0.99
CA ASP A 101 10.55 23.81 2.18
C ASP A 101 9.77 23.75 3.50
N SER A 102 8.57 24.32 3.56
CA SER A 102 7.73 24.28 4.78
C SER A 102 7.10 22.90 4.98
N SER A 103 6.73 22.24 3.88
CA SER A 103 6.10 20.93 3.86
C SER A 103 7.01 19.84 4.43
N SER A 104 8.30 19.86 4.06
CA SER A 104 9.28 18.90 4.57
C SER A 104 9.47 19.03 6.08
N VAL A 105 9.61 20.25 6.61
CA VAL A 105 9.76 20.50 8.04
C VAL A 105 8.50 20.12 8.83
N ILE A 106 7.31 20.37 8.28
CA ILE A 106 6.05 19.92 8.88
C ILE A 106 6.05 18.38 8.98
N VAL A 107 6.38 17.69 7.89
CA VAL A 107 6.44 16.22 7.88
C VAL A 107 7.45 15.70 8.89
N GLU A 108 8.65 16.27 8.94
CA GLU A 108 9.70 15.89 9.88
C GLU A 108 9.26 16.04 11.34
N ILE A 109 8.68 17.19 11.70
CA ILE A 109 8.19 17.42 13.07
C ILE A 109 7.03 16.46 13.38
N CYS A 110 6.12 16.26 12.43
CA CYS A 110 5.02 15.30 12.57
C CYS A 110 5.55 13.87 12.75
N GLN A 111 6.63 13.50 12.07
CA GLN A 111 7.30 12.22 12.20
C GLN A 111 7.83 11.95 13.61
N ASN A 112 8.11 13.00 14.38
CA ASN A 112 8.55 12.89 15.76
C ASN A 112 7.43 13.01 16.81
N LEU A 113 6.17 13.20 16.42
CA LEU A 113 5.05 13.15 17.37
C LEU A 113 4.83 11.74 17.91
N ASP A 114 4.37 11.64 19.16
CA ASP A 114 3.92 10.36 19.73
C ASP A 114 2.55 9.94 19.20
N ASP A 115 1.68 10.91 18.92
CA ASP A 115 0.32 10.71 18.42
C ASP A 115 0.04 11.67 17.24
N ILE A 116 -0.45 11.13 16.12
CA ILE A 116 -0.76 11.88 14.91
C ILE A 116 -1.99 12.80 15.06
N VAL A 117 -2.82 12.58 16.09
CA VAL A 117 -4.04 13.36 16.37
C VAL A 117 -3.76 14.85 16.48
N ASP A 118 -2.61 15.23 17.06
CA ASP A 118 -2.22 16.63 17.21
C ASP A 118 -2.05 17.32 15.85
N PHE A 119 -1.49 16.61 14.86
CA PHE A 119 -1.37 17.10 13.50
C PHE A 119 -2.74 17.23 12.85
N ILE A 120 -3.60 16.22 12.98
CA ILE A 120 -4.96 16.21 12.38
C ILE A 120 -5.82 17.36 12.88
N LYS A 121 -5.69 17.73 14.16
CA LYS A 121 -6.43 18.87 14.75
C LYS A 121 -6.01 20.23 14.20
N LEU A 122 -4.74 20.35 13.86
CA LEU A 122 -4.13 21.63 13.49
C LEU A 122 -4.18 21.83 11.97
N TYR A 123 -3.90 20.77 11.21
CA TYR A 123 -3.65 20.84 9.78
C TYR A 123 -4.92 20.56 8.97
N PRO A 124 -5.29 21.44 8.02
CA PRO A 124 -6.54 21.30 7.29
C PRO A 124 -6.42 20.20 6.23
N PHE A 125 -7.35 19.25 6.26
CA PHE A 125 -7.47 18.21 5.26
C PHE A 125 -8.12 18.77 3.98
N ASN A 126 -7.34 18.84 2.90
CA ASN A 126 -7.78 19.28 1.57
C ASN A 126 -6.84 18.71 0.49
N LYS A 127 -7.19 18.89 -0.80
CA LYS A 127 -6.45 18.32 -1.94
C LYS A 127 -4.98 18.75 -1.99
N GLU A 128 -4.69 20.02 -1.69
CA GLU A 128 -3.33 20.58 -1.70
C GLU A 128 -2.43 19.95 -0.64
N ASN A 129 -3.01 19.54 0.49
CA ASN A 129 -2.30 19.02 1.64
C ASN A 129 -2.19 17.49 1.68
N LEU A 130 -2.81 16.77 0.73
CA LEU A 130 -2.79 15.30 0.71
C LEU A 130 -1.37 14.68 0.75
N PRO A 131 -0.37 15.20 0.01
CA PRO A 131 0.99 14.66 0.08
C PRO A 131 1.60 14.77 1.48
N ILE A 132 1.34 15.89 2.17
CA ILE A 132 1.81 16.15 3.53
C ILE A 132 1.13 15.21 4.51
N PHE A 133 -0.18 14.99 4.39
CA PHE A 133 -0.89 14.01 5.21
C PHE A 133 -0.36 12.59 5.00
N ALA A 134 -0.12 12.16 3.77
CA ALA A 134 0.42 10.83 3.48
C ALA A 134 1.81 10.64 4.10
N ALA A 135 2.70 11.62 3.95
CA ALA A 135 4.05 11.58 4.52
C ALA A 135 4.07 11.72 6.06
N ALA A 136 3.17 12.54 6.62
CA ALA A 136 3.05 12.73 8.07
C ALA A 136 2.42 11.53 8.77
N THR A 137 1.58 10.74 8.09
CA THR A 137 0.99 9.50 8.65
C THR A 137 1.90 8.29 8.51
N ASP A 138 2.95 8.36 7.70
CA ASP A 138 3.93 7.28 7.61
C ASP A 138 4.78 7.17 8.91
N GLY A 139 5.13 5.94 9.29
CA GLY A 139 5.92 5.61 10.49
C GLY A 139 5.13 4.99 11.67
N PRO A 140 5.81 4.71 12.80
CA PRO A 140 5.32 3.86 13.89
C PRO A 140 4.57 4.60 15.01
N LYS A 141 3.76 5.60 14.69
CA LYS A 141 3.10 6.47 15.69
C LYS A 141 1.84 5.81 16.25
N LYS A 142 1.26 6.44 17.27
CA LYS A 142 -0.13 6.14 17.68
C LYS A 142 -1.10 7.06 16.94
N CYS A 143 -2.33 6.60 16.82
CA CYS A 143 -3.48 7.42 16.43
C CYS A 143 -4.63 7.17 17.42
N SER A 144 -4.81 8.08 18.38
CA SER A 144 -5.97 7.99 19.28
C SER A 144 -7.27 8.33 18.53
N MET A 145 -8.29 7.48 18.66
CA MET A 145 -9.58 7.73 18.00
C MET A 145 -10.38 8.79 18.76
N ASP A 146 -10.38 10.03 18.25
CA ASP A 146 -11.23 11.12 18.76
C ASP A 146 -12.12 11.71 17.65
N SER A 147 -12.88 12.76 17.99
CA SER A 147 -13.80 13.41 17.05
C SER A 147 -13.10 14.02 15.83
N SER A 148 -11.86 14.48 15.96
CA SER A 148 -11.08 15.02 14.84
C SER A 148 -10.68 13.91 13.86
N VAL A 149 -10.23 12.78 14.38
CA VAL A 149 -9.90 11.60 13.56
C VAL A 149 -11.15 11.03 12.88
N TYR A 150 -12.28 11.00 13.59
CA TYR A 150 -13.55 10.57 13.01
C TYR A 150 -14.03 11.48 11.86
N ASN A 151 -13.93 12.80 12.03
CA ASN A 151 -14.28 13.74 10.98
C ASN A 151 -13.35 13.62 9.77
N LEU A 152 -12.05 13.45 10.02
CA LEU A 152 -11.07 13.19 8.96
C LEU A 152 -11.39 11.89 8.20
N ARG A 153 -11.66 10.80 8.92
CA ARG A 153 -12.08 9.51 8.34
C ARG A 153 -13.26 9.70 7.39
N LYS A 154 -14.32 10.37 7.85
CA LYS A 154 -15.50 10.64 7.04
C LYS A 154 -15.15 11.43 5.77
N GLN A 155 -14.35 12.49 5.91
CA GLN A 155 -13.90 13.28 4.76
C GLN A 155 -13.09 12.45 3.77
N ILE A 156 -12.14 11.64 4.22
CA ILE A 156 -11.34 10.78 3.35
C ILE A 156 -12.23 9.82 2.56
N PHE A 157 -13.17 9.14 3.23
CA PHE A 157 -14.07 8.21 2.56
C PHE A 157 -15.02 8.90 1.58
N ASP A 158 -15.54 10.07 1.94
CA ASP A 158 -16.36 10.89 1.05
C ASP A 158 -15.57 11.33 -0.20
N GLU A 159 -14.28 11.65 -0.07
CA GLU A 159 -13.41 12.01 -1.21
C GLU A 159 -13.03 10.81 -2.07
N ILE A 160 -12.79 9.63 -1.47
CA ILE A 160 -12.47 8.40 -2.23
C ILE A 160 -13.63 7.96 -3.12
N GLY A 161 -14.87 8.11 -2.65
CA GLY A 161 -16.07 7.74 -3.42
C GLY A 161 -16.36 8.64 -4.63
N LYS A 162 -15.64 9.76 -4.79
CA LYS A 162 -15.79 10.69 -5.92
C LYS A 162 -14.90 10.26 -7.08
N ASP A 163 -15.28 10.66 -8.29
CA ASP A 163 -14.48 10.42 -9.49
C ASP A 163 -13.29 11.39 -9.55
N GLU A 164 -12.26 11.07 -8.75
CA GLU A 164 -11.07 11.91 -8.55
C GLU A 164 -9.84 11.38 -9.32
N ASP A 165 -8.87 12.26 -9.52
CA ASP A 165 -7.56 11.98 -10.14
C ASP A 165 -6.83 10.79 -9.46
N LEU A 166 -6.13 9.96 -10.24
CA LEU A 166 -5.35 8.81 -9.77
C LEU A 166 -4.33 9.19 -8.68
N ASN A 167 -3.68 10.35 -8.79
CA ASN A 167 -2.74 10.83 -7.77
C ASN A 167 -3.45 11.23 -6.47
N ILE A 168 -4.66 11.80 -6.56
CA ILE A 168 -5.47 12.09 -5.38
C ILE A 168 -5.85 10.77 -4.69
N ARG A 169 -6.36 9.79 -5.44
CA ARG A 169 -6.71 8.46 -4.90
C ARG A 169 -5.51 7.77 -4.25
N ARG A 170 -4.32 7.85 -4.87
CA ARG A 170 -3.06 7.34 -4.29
C ARG A 170 -2.84 7.88 -2.88
N TYR A 171 -2.88 9.20 -2.71
CA TYR A 171 -2.63 9.78 -1.39
C TYR A 171 -3.73 9.41 -0.39
N LEU A 172 -5.00 9.38 -0.81
CA LEU A 172 -6.10 8.97 0.05
C LEU A 172 -5.93 7.52 0.54
N PHE A 173 -5.56 6.59 -0.36
CA PHE A 173 -5.29 5.20 0.03
C PHE A 173 -4.11 5.06 0.99
N LEU A 174 -3.01 5.79 0.74
CA LEU A 174 -1.87 5.81 1.66
C LEU A 174 -2.27 6.29 3.05
N ILE A 175 -3.05 7.39 3.11
CA ILE A 175 -3.52 7.93 4.39
C ILE A 175 -4.39 6.92 5.13
N ILE A 176 -5.38 6.28 4.48
CA ILE A 176 -6.20 5.26 5.16
C ILE A 176 -5.34 4.10 5.64
N SER A 177 -4.46 3.57 4.78
CA SER A 177 -3.61 2.43 5.10
C SER A 177 -2.74 2.71 6.33
N HIS A 178 -2.04 3.85 6.31
CA HIS A 178 -1.24 4.29 7.44
C HIS A 178 -2.10 4.48 8.70
N MET A 179 -3.24 5.15 8.60
CA MET A 179 -4.11 5.41 9.74
C MET A 179 -4.71 4.12 10.33
N CYS A 180 -5.04 3.12 9.52
CA CYS A 180 -5.45 1.80 9.98
C CYS A 180 -4.33 1.13 10.78
N ARG A 181 -3.08 1.19 10.29
CA ARG A 181 -1.90 0.69 11.01
C ARG A 181 -1.69 1.43 12.34
N LEU A 182 -1.73 2.75 12.35
CA LEU A 182 -1.48 3.59 13.53
C LEU A 182 -2.53 3.42 14.65
N SER A 183 -3.73 2.98 14.29
CA SER A 183 -4.88 2.83 15.19
C SER A 183 -5.21 1.38 15.53
N ASN A 184 -4.36 0.42 15.13
CA ASN A 184 -4.63 -1.02 15.25
C ASN A 184 -6.01 -1.40 14.68
N GLY A 185 -6.32 -0.94 13.46
CA GLY A 185 -7.59 -1.21 12.78
C GLY A 185 -8.79 -0.37 13.26
N LEU A 186 -8.70 0.34 14.39
CA LEU A 186 -9.82 1.13 14.92
C LEU A 186 -10.26 2.27 13.98
N PHE A 187 -9.35 2.80 13.16
CA PHE A 187 -9.67 3.81 12.14
C PHE A 187 -10.63 3.29 11.08
N ALA A 188 -10.54 2.01 10.70
CA ALA A 188 -11.48 1.37 9.79
C ALA A 188 -12.88 1.22 10.44
N LEU A 189 -12.89 0.98 11.75
CA LEU A 189 -14.03 0.48 12.52
C LEU A 189 -14.98 1.54 13.09
N TYR A 190 -14.52 2.76 13.31
CA TYR A 190 -15.22 3.61 14.28
C TYR A 190 -16.49 4.28 13.73
N SER A 191 -17.65 3.94 14.32
CA SER A 191 -18.77 4.87 14.49
C SER A 191 -19.39 4.75 15.89
N ALA A 192 -18.86 5.51 16.86
CA ALA A 192 -19.35 5.52 18.24
C ALA A 192 -19.30 4.12 18.92
N PRO A 193 -19.59 3.98 20.23
CA PRO A 193 -19.32 2.75 20.96
C PRO A 193 -20.04 1.48 20.47
N ASN A 194 -21.01 1.56 19.55
CA ASN A 194 -21.93 0.46 19.24
C ASN A 194 -22.41 0.41 17.77
N LYS A 195 -21.72 1.06 16.82
CA LYS A 195 -22.05 0.92 15.38
C LYS A 195 -20.76 0.85 14.58
N MET A 196 -20.72 -0.03 13.59
CA MET A 196 -19.61 -0.10 12.64
C MET A 196 -20.07 0.58 11.34
N ASP A 197 -19.40 1.66 10.94
CA ASP A 197 -19.70 2.30 9.65
C ASP A 197 -18.93 1.59 8.54
N LEU A 198 -19.41 0.39 8.22
CA LEU A 198 -18.71 -0.61 7.42
C LEU A 198 -18.79 -0.31 5.92
N ALA A 199 -19.88 0.29 5.45
CA ALA A 199 -20.12 0.54 4.02
C ALA A 199 -19.04 1.44 3.36
N PRO A 200 -18.58 2.57 3.94
CA PRO A 200 -17.52 3.38 3.35
C PRO A 200 -16.15 2.69 3.33
N PHE A 201 -15.85 1.90 4.37
CA PHE A 201 -14.63 1.10 4.44
C PHE A 201 -14.63 0.01 3.37
N LEU A 202 -15.74 -0.72 3.24
CA LEU A 202 -15.97 -1.70 2.18
C LEU A 202 -15.93 -1.09 0.78
N GLY A 203 -16.50 0.10 0.59
CA GLY A 203 -16.39 0.86 -0.66
C GLY A 203 -14.95 1.21 -1.01
N SER A 204 -14.13 1.56 -0.02
CA SER A 204 -12.71 1.84 -0.22
C SER A 204 -11.90 0.59 -0.49
N ILE A 205 -12.22 -0.53 0.17
CA ILE A 205 -11.67 -1.84 -0.17
C ILE A 205 -11.96 -2.17 -1.62
N ARG A 206 -13.21 -2.01 -2.07
CA ARG A 206 -13.61 -2.25 -3.46
C ARG A 206 -12.86 -1.34 -4.44
N LEU A 207 -12.70 -0.06 -4.12
CA LEU A 207 -11.94 0.88 -4.95
C LEU A 207 -10.45 0.56 -4.97
N ALA A 208 -9.86 0.14 -3.85
CA ALA A 208 -8.48 -0.33 -3.78
C ALA A 208 -8.27 -1.57 -4.67
N PHE A 209 -9.28 -2.44 -4.73
CA PHE A 209 -9.32 -3.58 -5.63
C PHE A 209 -9.46 -3.20 -7.09
N ILE A 210 -10.37 -2.28 -7.42
CA ILE A 210 -10.50 -1.74 -8.78
C ILE A 210 -9.17 -1.10 -9.21
N GLU A 211 -8.47 -0.43 -8.32
CA GLU A 211 -7.19 0.21 -8.60
C GLU A 211 -6.06 -0.82 -8.82
N ILE A 212 -5.95 -1.84 -7.96
CA ILE A 212 -5.07 -3.00 -8.22
C ILE A 212 -5.44 -3.60 -9.59
N ARG A 213 -6.73 -3.85 -9.84
CA ARG A 213 -7.22 -4.39 -11.11
C ARG A 213 -6.83 -3.52 -12.28
N LEU A 214 -7.02 -2.21 -12.25
CA LEU A 214 -6.64 -1.29 -13.32
C LEU A 214 -5.13 -1.34 -13.57
N GLN A 215 -4.31 -1.51 -12.54
CA GLN A 215 -2.86 -1.72 -12.67
C GLN A 215 -2.51 -3.11 -13.24
N LEU A 216 -3.39 -4.10 -13.07
CA LEU A 216 -3.30 -5.41 -13.72
C LEU A 216 -3.83 -5.39 -15.15
N ASP A 217 -4.84 -4.56 -15.43
CA ASP A 217 -5.61 -4.40 -16.66
C ASP A 217 -5.05 -3.31 -17.59
N VAL A 218 -3.97 -2.58 -17.22
CA VAL A 218 -3.37 -1.55 -18.11
C VAL A 218 -3.09 -2.20 -19.46
N PRO A 219 -3.89 -1.87 -20.48
CA PRO A 219 -3.74 -2.46 -21.78
C PRO A 219 -2.50 -1.83 -22.37
N VAL A 220 -1.50 -2.67 -22.60
CA VAL A 220 -0.44 -2.36 -23.55
C VAL A 220 -1.07 -1.78 -24.79
N ASN A 221 -0.48 -0.71 -25.29
CA ASN A 221 -0.95 0.05 -26.43
C ASN A 221 -1.15 -0.86 -27.66
N TYR A 222 -2.33 -1.49 -27.77
CA TYR A 222 -2.63 -2.53 -28.77
C TYR A 222 -2.40 -2.02 -30.20
N LEU A 223 -2.57 -0.72 -30.42
CA LEU A 223 -2.36 -0.04 -31.69
C LEU A 223 -0.87 0.09 -32.11
N GLU A 224 0.05 0.18 -31.15
CA GLU A 224 1.50 0.20 -31.46
C GLU A 224 2.01 -1.21 -31.73
N ILE A 225 1.53 -2.19 -30.97
CA ILE A 225 1.87 -3.61 -31.16
C ILE A 225 1.33 -4.15 -32.49
N GLU A 226 0.08 -3.81 -32.86
CA GLU A 226 -0.47 -4.19 -34.17
C GLU A 226 0.36 -3.62 -35.33
N LYS A 227 0.96 -2.43 -35.15
CA LYS A 227 1.84 -1.83 -36.16
C LYS A 227 3.18 -2.54 -36.23
N GLU A 228 3.83 -2.79 -35.09
CA GLU A 228 5.14 -3.46 -35.03
C GLU A 228 5.06 -4.92 -35.55
N GLU A 229 4.03 -5.68 -35.16
CA GLU A 229 3.82 -7.05 -35.66
C GLU A 229 3.46 -7.11 -37.15
N LYS A 230 2.80 -6.07 -37.67
CA LYS A 230 2.51 -5.97 -39.11
C LYS A 230 3.78 -5.61 -39.88
N GLU A 231 4.67 -4.80 -39.30
CA GLU A 231 5.98 -4.49 -39.89
C GLU A 231 6.93 -5.68 -39.85
N GLU A 232 6.94 -6.50 -38.79
CA GLU A 232 7.73 -7.74 -38.72
C GLU A 232 7.23 -8.81 -39.69
N ARG A 233 5.93 -9.08 -39.75
CA ARG A 233 5.37 -10.02 -40.75
C ARG A 233 5.69 -9.59 -42.18
N LEU A 234 5.64 -8.30 -42.47
CA LEU A 234 6.03 -7.76 -43.79
C LEU A 234 7.53 -7.88 -44.07
N LYS A 235 8.40 -7.99 -43.05
CA LYS A 235 9.83 -8.27 -43.21
C LYS A 235 10.09 -9.75 -43.42
N GLU A 236 9.47 -10.62 -42.62
CA GLU A 236 9.58 -12.08 -42.74
C GLU A 236 9.02 -12.57 -44.08
N GLU A 237 7.88 -12.05 -44.54
CA GLU A 237 7.34 -12.39 -45.87
C GLU A 237 8.26 -11.94 -47.02
N LYS A 238 9.05 -10.88 -46.82
CA LYS A 238 10.04 -10.42 -47.81
C LYS A 238 11.33 -11.23 -47.78
N GLU A 239 11.71 -11.76 -46.62
CA GLU A 239 12.87 -12.67 -46.49
C GLU A 239 12.52 -14.07 -47.02
N VAL A 240 11.34 -14.61 -46.69
CA VAL A 240 10.86 -15.90 -47.21
C VAL A 240 10.63 -15.86 -48.73
N LYS A 241 10.23 -14.71 -49.30
CA LYS A 241 10.16 -14.55 -50.76
C LYS A 241 11.54 -14.48 -51.42
N LYS A 242 12.56 -13.95 -50.75
CA LYS A 242 13.94 -14.00 -51.26
C LYS A 242 14.51 -15.42 -51.26
N ASP A 243 14.18 -16.22 -50.25
CA ASP A 243 14.65 -17.60 -50.16
C ASP A 243 13.89 -18.57 -51.08
N LYS A 244 12.65 -18.24 -51.48
CA LYS A 244 11.87 -19.03 -52.45
C LYS A 244 12.22 -18.77 -53.91
N ASP A 245 12.89 -17.65 -54.23
CA ASP A 245 13.40 -17.41 -55.58
C ASP A 245 14.71 -18.21 -55.86
N GLU A 246 15.26 -18.93 -54.87
CA GLU A 246 16.47 -19.76 -55.01
C GLU A 246 16.26 -21.28 -54.90
N ILE A 247 15.02 -21.78 -54.75
CA ILE A 247 14.77 -23.23 -54.69
C ILE A 247 13.67 -23.64 -55.66
N ASP A 248 14.13 -24.19 -56.78
CA ASP A 248 13.36 -24.92 -57.79
C ASP A 248 13.14 -26.38 -57.33
N LEU A 249 11.96 -26.91 -57.68
CA LEU A 249 11.54 -28.32 -57.79
C LEU A 249 10.62 -28.95 -56.72
N ASP A 250 9.45 -29.32 -57.28
CA ASP A 250 8.70 -30.59 -57.22
C ASP A 250 7.74 -30.93 -56.06
N ASP A 251 6.45 -30.83 -56.42
CA ASP A 251 5.25 -31.65 -56.12
C ASP A 251 5.24 -32.60 -54.90
N GLU A 252 4.24 -32.45 -54.03
CA GLU A 252 3.09 -33.38 -53.91
C GLU A 252 2.14 -33.03 -52.72
N GLU A 253 0.84 -33.10 -53.03
CA GLU A 253 -0.35 -33.40 -52.19
C GLU A 253 -0.73 -32.52 -50.96
N GLU A 254 -1.75 -31.67 -51.15
CA GLU A 254 -2.48 -30.96 -50.08
C GLU A 254 -3.42 -31.90 -49.31
N GLU A 255 -3.03 -32.27 -48.09
CA GLU A 255 -3.88 -32.93 -47.11
C GLU A 255 -4.78 -31.89 -46.38
N PHE A 256 -6.09 -32.16 -46.37
CA PHE A 256 -7.12 -31.29 -45.81
C PHE A 256 -6.99 -31.17 -44.28
N LYS A 257 -6.44 -30.05 -43.78
CA LYS A 257 -6.33 -29.77 -42.33
C LYS A 257 -7.68 -29.34 -41.75
N LEU A 258 -8.08 -30.00 -40.66
CA LEU A 258 -9.17 -29.57 -39.77
C LEU A 258 -8.94 -28.12 -39.28
N PRO A 259 -10.00 -27.34 -39.01
CA PRO A 259 -9.87 -25.96 -38.58
C PRO A 259 -9.02 -25.89 -37.31
N GLU A 260 -7.99 -25.04 -37.34
CA GLU A 260 -7.07 -24.83 -36.24
C GLU A 260 -7.81 -24.48 -34.93
N PRO A 261 -7.31 -24.95 -33.78
CA PRO A 261 -7.85 -24.52 -32.50
C PRO A 261 -7.70 -23.00 -32.42
N ILE A 262 -8.78 -22.33 -32.01
CA ILE A 262 -8.81 -20.89 -31.69
C ILE A 262 -7.55 -20.59 -30.88
N HIS A 263 -6.58 -19.94 -31.53
CA HIS A 263 -5.33 -19.59 -30.89
C HIS A 263 -5.63 -18.69 -29.70
N GLY A 264 -5.29 -19.15 -28.50
CA GLY A 264 -5.28 -18.32 -27.32
C GLY A 264 -4.43 -17.08 -27.62
N MET A 265 -4.96 -15.91 -27.25
CA MET A 265 -4.24 -14.64 -27.34
C MET A 265 -2.84 -14.82 -26.74
N LYS A 266 -1.81 -14.74 -27.58
CA LYS A 266 -0.42 -14.71 -27.11
C LYS A 266 -0.13 -13.27 -26.71
N PHE A 267 0.05 -13.07 -25.41
CA PHE A 267 0.45 -11.79 -24.88
C PHE A 267 1.98 -11.65 -24.94
N SER A 268 2.46 -10.46 -25.33
CA SER A 268 3.90 -10.15 -25.43
C SER A 268 4.58 -10.07 -24.04
N PRO A 269 5.85 -10.52 -23.92
CA PRO A 269 6.65 -10.51 -22.69
C PRO A 269 7.31 -9.16 -22.32
N ASN A 270 7.22 -8.11 -23.15
CA ASN A 270 8.05 -6.90 -23.00
C ASN A 270 7.35 -5.66 -22.43
N ILE A 271 6.67 -5.78 -21.29
CA ILE A 271 6.07 -4.60 -20.63
C ILE A 271 6.40 -4.66 -19.14
N GLY A 272 7.28 -3.76 -18.72
CA GLY A 272 7.54 -3.52 -17.30
C GLY A 272 6.30 -2.98 -16.59
N PRO A 273 6.23 -3.09 -15.26
CA PRO A 273 5.04 -2.74 -14.51
C PRO A 273 4.82 -1.21 -14.57
N LEU A 274 3.72 -0.76 -15.19
CA LEU A 274 3.10 0.54 -14.91
C LEU A 274 2.36 0.47 -13.55
N ILE A 275 3.01 -0.14 -12.55
CA ILE A 275 2.42 -0.43 -11.25
C ILE A 275 2.97 0.61 -10.29
N ASN A 276 2.07 1.24 -9.53
CA ASN A 276 2.47 2.08 -8.43
C ASN A 276 2.59 1.19 -7.18
N PRO A 277 3.82 0.82 -6.76
CA PRO A 277 4.02 -0.10 -5.65
C PRO A 277 3.41 0.42 -4.34
N ASP A 278 3.36 1.74 -4.17
CA ASP A 278 2.80 2.37 -2.97
C ASP A 278 1.29 2.19 -2.91
N ILE A 279 0.60 2.30 -4.05
CA ILE A 279 -0.85 2.08 -4.14
C ILE A 279 -1.17 0.60 -3.88
N THR A 280 -0.43 -0.30 -4.50
CA THR A 280 -0.64 -1.74 -4.29
C THR A 280 -0.37 -2.14 -2.85
N ALA A 281 0.72 -1.66 -2.24
CA ALA A 281 1.02 -1.92 -0.84
C ALA A 281 -0.06 -1.34 0.10
N ALA A 282 -0.48 -0.09 -0.14
CA ALA A 282 -1.54 0.53 0.65
C ALA A 282 -2.87 -0.22 0.53
N ALA A 283 -3.26 -0.57 -0.69
CA ALA A 283 -4.44 -1.38 -0.97
C ALA A 283 -4.37 -2.72 -0.24
N SER A 284 -3.28 -3.48 -0.43
CA SER A 284 -3.07 -4.79 0.22
C SER A 284 -3.19 -4.71 1.74
N GLN A 285 -2.62 -3.68 2.36
CA GLN A 285 -2.72 -3.47 3.80
C GLN A 285 -4.16 -3.20 4.26
N LEU A 286 -4.97 -2.49 3.47
CA LEU A 286 -6.39 -2.28 3.76
C LEU A 286 -7.17 -3.59 3.71
N LEU A 287 -6.83 -4.47 2.78
CA LEU A 287 -7.44 -5.78 2.63
C LEU A 287 -7.08 -6.71 3.78
N GLU A 288 -5.81 -6.74 4.19
CA GLU A 288 -5.40 -7.52 5.36
C GLU A 288 -6.19 -7.10 6.61
N ASN A 289 -6.31 -5.79 6.85
CA ASN A 289 -7.05 -5.25 7.99
C ASN A 289 -8.55 -5.57 7.94
N ALA A 290 -9.12 -5.79 6.76
CA ALA A 290 -10.56 -6.03 6.60
C ALA A 290 -11.06 -7.29 7.31
N VAL A 291 -10.22 -8.32 7.45
CA VAL A 291 -10.60 -9.57 8.13
C VAL A 291 -10.32 -9.51 9.63
N PHE A 292 -9.21 -8.93 10.06
CA PHE A 292 -8.93 -8.73 11.49
C PHE A 292 -10.04 -7.95 12.20
N VAL A 293 -10.48 -6.87 11.55
CA VAL A 293 -11.59 -6.03 11.98
C VAL A 293 -12.84 -6.84 12.31
N LEU A 294 -13.17 -7.84 11.50
CA LEU A 294 -14.35 -8.66 11.72
C LEU A 294 -14.15 -9.71 12.79
N LEU A 295 -13.03 -10.43 12.76
CA LEU A 295 -12.76 -11.47 13.75
C LEU A 295 -12.75 -10.92 15.17
N GLU A 296 -12.28 -9.68 15.34
CA GLU A 296 -12.27 -9.02 16.65
C GLU A 296 -13.63 -8.43 17.06
N ASN A 297 -14.60 -8.32 16.15
CA ASN A 297 -15.87 -7.62 16.39
C ASN A 297 -17.12 -8.38 15.91
N GLU A 298 -17.02 -9.68 15.59
CA GLU A 298 -18.14 -10.51 15.14
C GLU A 298 -19.34 -10.40 16.08
N ASP A 299 -19.10 -10.51 17.39
CA ASP A 299 -20.13 -10.40 18.45
C ASP A 299 -20.84 -9.04 18.53
N ARG A 300 -20.31 -8.02 17.85
CA ARG A 300 -20.79 -6.63 17.89
C ARG A 300 -21.49 -6.19 16.61
N LEU A 301 -21.49 -7.03 15.59
CA LEU A 301 -22.09 -6.74 14.30
C LEU A 301 -23.50 -7.30 14.24
N SER A 302 -24.42 -6.54 13.63
CA SER A 302 -25.74 -7.06 13.28
C SER A 302 -25.65 -7.98 12.05
N ASP A 303 -26.60 -8.91 11.94
CA ASP A 303 -26.69 -9.81 10.78
C ASP A 303 -26.70 -9.04 9.44
N ASP A 304 -27.35 -7.87 9.38
CA ASP A 304 -27.40 -7.03 8.18
C ASP A 304 -26.03 -6.41 7.84
N GLU A 305 -25.26 -5.98 8.84
CA GLU A 305 -23.90 -5.46 8.64
C GLU A 305 -22.94 -6.57 8.20
N VAL A 306 -23.05 -7.74 8.81
CA VAL A 306 -22.33 -8.96 8.42
C VAL A 306 -22.68 -9.34 6.99
N ASN A 307 -23.96 -9.30 6.60
CA ASN A 307 -24.39 -9.61 5.24
C ASN A 307 -23.89 -8.58 4.20
N SER A 308 -23.97 -7.28 4.48
CA SER A 308 -23.44 -6.23 3.59
C SER A 308 -21.93 -6.33 3.39
N TYR A 309 -21.22 -6.73 4.46
CA TYR A 309 -19.82 -7.12 4.37
C TYR A 309 -19.62 -8.30 3.44
N PHE A 310 -20.36 -9.39 3.64
CA PHE A 310 -20.23 -10.55 2.78
C PHE A 310 -20.52 -10.22 1.33
N GLU A 311 -21.47 -9.36 1.02
CA GLU A 311 -21.74 -8.94 -0.36
C GLU A 311 -20.57 -8.14 -0.95
N THR A 312 -19.97 -7.23 -0.19
CA THR A 312 -18.84 -6.45 -0.69
C THR A 312 -17.57 -7.28 -0.77
N LEU A 313 -17.28 -8.08 0.25
CA LEU A 313 -16.18 -9.04 0.24
C LEU A 313 -16.38 -10.08 -0.88
N ASN A 314 -17.62 -10.50 -1.14
CA ASN A 314 -17.95 -11.33 -2.28
C ASN A 314 -17.63 -10.61 -3.59
N THR A 315 -18.04 -9.35 -3.75
CA THR A 315 -17.69 -8.54 -4.93
C THR A 315 -16.18 -8.44 -5.11
N VAL A 316 -15.48 -8.19 -4.02
CA VAL A 316 -14.02 -8.13 -3.93
C VAL A 316 -13.35 -9.46 -4.30
N ILE A 317 -13.83 -10.57 -3.76
CA ILE A 317 -13.36 -11.93 -4.09
C ILE A 317 -13.67 -12.20 -5.56
N MET A 318 -14.85 -11.84 -6.06
CA MET A 318 -15.24 -12.03 -7.45
C MET A 318 -14.35 -11.22 -8.39
N ASP A 319 -14.10 -9.94 -8.09
CA ASP A 319 -13.20 -9.07 -8.86
C ASP A 319 -11.76 -9.60 -8.82
N SER A 320 -11.29 -10.06 -7.65
CA SER A 320 -10.01 -10.76 -7.48
C SER A 320 -9.95 -12.02 -8.33
N MET A 321 -11.06 -12.75 -8.41
CA MET A 321 -11.16 -14.00 -9.16
C MET A 321 -11.30 -13.78 -10.66
N GLU A 322 -11.88 -12.67 -11.11
CA GLU A 322 -11.83 -12.24 -12.51
C GLU A 322 -10.41 -11.91 -12.92
N ILE A 323 -9.66 -11.20 -12.07
CA ILE A 323 -8.22 -10.95 -12.25
C ILE A 323 -7.45 -12.27 -12.36
N VAL A 324 -7.69 -13.21 -11.44
CA VAL A 324 -7.07 -14.54 -11.44
C VAL A 324 -7.43 -15.34 -12.69
N LYS A 325 -8.66 -15.24 -13.18
CA LYS A 325 -9.10 -15.88 -14.43
C LYS A 325 -8.46 -15.25 -15.68
N ALA A 326 -8.23 -13.94 -15.65
CA ALA A 326 -7.59 -13.21 -16.75
C ALA A 326 -6.06 -13.46 -16.76
N ALA A 327 -5.45 -13.67 -15.60
CA ALA A 327 -4.06 -14.04 -15.48
C ALA A 327 -3.81 -15.40 -16.14
N ASN A 328 -3.01 -15.41 -17.21
CA ASN A 328 -2.69 -16.65 -17.93
C ASN A 328 -1.56 -17.40 -17.21
N GLY A 329 -1.81 -17.74 -15.94
CA GLY A 329 -1.02 -18.56 -14.99
C GLY A 329 0.50 -18.42 -15.05
N GLU A 330 1.09 -18.98 -16.10
CA GLU A 330 2.51 -18.99 -16.37
C GLU A 330 3.10 -17.61 -16.69
N ARG A 331 2.34 -16.74 -17.38
CA ARG A 331 2.79 -15.37 -17.72
C ARG A 331 2.94 -14.49 -16.47
N ASP A 332 2.02 -14.65 -15.53
CA ASP A 332 1.83 -13.72 -14.41
C ASP A 332 2.42 -14.24 -13.09
N LYS A 333 3.12 -15.39 -13.11
CA LYS A 333 3.70 -16.05 -11.92
C LYS A 333 4.65 -15.17 -11.10
N ASP A 334 5.31 -14.21 -11.76
CA ASP A 334 6.28 -13.31 -11.15
C ASP A 334 5.66 -11.97 -10.70
N ARG A 335 4.34 -11.76 -10.89
CA ARG A 335 3.65 -10.54 -10.46
C ARG A 335 3.49 -10.53 -8.94
N LYS A 336 4.16 -9.59 -8.27
CA LYS A 336 4.16 -9.45 -6.81
C LYS A 336 2.77 -9.13 -6.26
N GLU A 337 1.98 -8.36 -7.01
CA GLU A 337 0.65 -7.90 -6.61
C GLU A 337 -0.32 -9.07 -6.55
N LEU A 338 -0.23 -9.98 -7.53
CA LEU A 338 -1.01 -11.20 -7.57
C LEU A 338 -0.58 -12.17 -6.45
N GLN A 339 0.73 -12.27 -6.19
CA GLN A 339 1.25 -13.04 -5.05
C GLN A 339 0.73 -12.53 -3.71
N VAL A 340 0.70 -11.21 -3.51
CA VAL A 340 0.16 -10.58 -2.30
C VAL A 340 -1.34 -10.84 -2.18
N LEU A 341 -2.10 -10.65 -3.26
CA LEU A 341 -3.54 -10.94 -3.27
C LEU A 341 -3.85 -12.40 -2.92
N LEU A 342 -3.11 -13.34 -3.50
CA LEU A 342 -3.25 -14.76 -3.17
C LEU A 342 -2.92 -15.05 -1.70
N SER A 343 -1.89 -14.40 -1.16
CA SER A 343 -1.51 -14.53 0.25
C SER A 343 -2.61 -14.00 1.18
N ILE A 344 -3.23 -12.87 0.83
CA ILE A 344 -4.37 -12.27 1.56
C ILE A 344 -5.57 -13.21 1.55
N ILE A 345 -5.92 -13.78 0.39
CA ILE A 345 -7.02 -14.76 0.29
C ILE A 345 -6.71 -15.97 1.17
N GLY A 346 -5.48 -16.49 1.14
CA GLY A 346 -5.06 -17.61 2.00
C GLY A 346 -5.21 -17.30 3.49
N MET A 347 -4.80 -16.10 3.91
CA MET A 347 -4.98 -15.62 5.28
C MET A 347 -6.46 -15.54 5.66
N TRP A 348 -7.30 -14.97 4.81
CA TRP A 348 -8.74 -14.87 5.05
C TRP A 348 -9.40 -16.24 5.19
N LEU A 349 -9.04 -17.21 4.35
CA LEU A 349 -9.56 -18.59 4.44
C LEU A 349 -9.10 -19.33 5.70
N ARG A 350 -7.95 -18.96 6.26
CA ARG A 350 -7.43 -19.51 7.51
C ARG A 350 -8.13 -18.91 8.71
N ASP A 351 -8.21 -17.58 8.75
CA ASP A 351 -8.59 -16.85 9.96
C ASP A 351 -10.11 -16.65 10.05
N ALA A 352 -10.83 -16.69 8.92
CA ALA A 352 -12.28 -16.53 8.84
C ALA A 352 -12.92 -17.74 8.13
N GLU A 353 -12.92 -18.91 8.79
CA GLU A 353 -13.47 -20.17 8.22
C GLU A 353 -14.91 -20.01 7.72
N PHE A 354 -15.72 -19.15 8.34
CA PHE A 354 -17.09 -18.85 7.91
C PHE A 354 -17.19 -18.34 6.47
N LEU A 355 -16.12 -17.75 5.90
CA LEU A 355 -16.06 -17.35 4.50
C LEU A 355 -16.25 -18.54 3.54
N CYS A 356 -15.94 -19.75 4.00
CA CYS A 356 -16.06 -20.98 3.23
C CYS A 356 -17.52 -21.39 2.97
N ALA A 357 -18.48 -20.83 3.71
CA ALA A 357 -19.90 -20.98 3.43
C ALA A 357 -20.38 -20.06 2.29
N ASN A 358 -19.55 -19.13 1.81
CA ASN A 358 -19.91 -18.20 0.75
C ASN A 358 -19.97 -18.89 -0.62
N LYS A 359 -21.13 -18.84 -1.28
CA LYS A 359 -21.38 -19.48 -2.57
C LYS A 359 -20.41 -19.06 -3.67
N SER A 360 -20.00 -17.80 -3.70
CA SER A 360 -19.12 -17.30 -4.76
C SER A 360 -17.69 -17.77 -4.60
N LEU A 361 -17.18 -17.81 -3.36
CA LEU A 361 -15.88 -18.40 -3.07
C LEU A 361 -15.87 -19.88 -3.51
N ILE A 362 -16.94 -20.63 -3.22
CA ILE A 362 -17.09 -22.03 -3.65
C ILE A 362 -17.03 -22.14 -5.18
N ILE A 363 -17.71 -21.26 -5.91
CA ILE A 363 -17.69 -21.24 -7.39
C ILE A 363 -16.30 -20.92 -7.94
N ALA A 364 -15.53 -20.06 -7.25
CA ALA A 364 -14.22 -19.63 -7.69
C ALA A 364 -13.07 -20.56 -7.29
N LEU A 365 -13.27 -21.39 -6.26
CA LEU A 365 -12.25 -22.28 -5.70
C LEU A 365 -11.51 -23.14 -6.74
N PRO A 366 -12.15 -23.73 -7.78
CA PRO A 366 -11.42 -24.46 -8.82
C PRO A 366 -10.42 -23.58 -9.59
N ASN A 367 -10.75 -22.32 -9.87
CA ASN A 367 -9.85 -21.41 -10.58
C ASN A 367 -8.71 -20.95 -9.67
N LEU A 368 -9.00 -20.71 -8.38
CA LEU A 368 -7.98 -20.41 -7.38
C LEU A 368 -6.98 -21.57 -7.27
N ILE A 369 -7.44 -22.81 -7.14
CA ILE A 369 -6.58 -24.01 -7.08
C ILE A 369 -5.72 -24.13 -8.35
N ARG A 370 -6.30 -23.91 -9.54
CA ARG A 370 -5.55 -23.92 -10.80
C ARG A 370 -4.48 -22.82 -10.84
N LEU A 371 -4.81 -21.62 -10.37
CA LEU A 371 -3.84 -20.52 -10.34
C LEU A 371 -2.70 -20.83 -9.36
N LEU A 372 -3.01 -21.32 -8.16
CA LEU A 372 -2.01 -21.63 -7.13
C LEU A 372 -0.94 -22.63 -7.60
N LYS A 373 -1.20 -23.43 -8.64
CA LYS A 373 -0.17 -24.27 -9.27
C LYS A 373 1.02 -23.47 -9.80
N TYR A 374 0.78 -22.25 -10.25
CA TYR A 374 1.81 -21.35 -10.76
C TYR A 374 2.49 -20.53 -9.66
N PHE A 375 1.98 -20.62 -8.42
CA PHE A 375 2.47 -19.87 -7.26
C PHE A 375 2.76 -20.82 -6.08
N PRO A 376 3.80 -21.66 -6.16
CA PRO A 376 4.04 -22.71 -5.16
C PRO A 376 4.21 -22.14 -3.74
N ALA A 377 4.91 -21.02 -3.59
CA ALA A 377 5.09 -20.37 -2.29
C ALA A 377 3.76 -19.90 -1.67
N GLN A 378 2.84 -19.37 -2.49
CA GLN A 378 1.51 -18.99 -2.02
C GLN A 378 0.66 -20.23 -1.75
N ALA A 379 0.73 -21.27 -2.57
CA ALA A 379 -0.01 -22.53 -2.37
C ALA A 379 0.25 -23.14 -0.99
N LEU A 380 1.50 -23.11 -0.51
CA LEU A 380 1.88 -23.59 0.81
C LEU A 380 1.16 -22.82 1.94
N GLN A 381 0.92 -21.52 1.78
CA GLN A 381 0.22 -20.69 2.77
C GLN A 381 -1.25 -21.06 2.96
N PHE A 382 -1.86 -21.79 2.03
CA PHE A 382 -3.25 -22.25 2.13
C PHE A 382 -3.38 -23.56 2.92
N LEU A 383 -2.28 -24.31 3.12
CA LEU A 383 -2.32 -25.59 3.83
C LEU A 383 -2.85 -25.46 5.27
N PRO A 384 -2.41 -24.48 6.09
CA PRO A 384 -2.97 -24.30 7.42
C PRO A 384 -4.49 -24.09 7.40
N ALA A 385 -5.00 -23.27 6.47
CA ALA A 385 -6.44 -23.04 6.30
C ALA A 385 -7.18 -24.34 6.00
N PHE A 386 -6.76 -25.05 4.96
CA PHE A 386 -7.44 -26.29 4.54
C PHE A 386 -7.33 -27.41 5.57
N SER A 387 -6.31 -27.41 6.42
CA SER A 387 -6.10 -28.45 7.44
C SER A 387 -7.14 -28.42 8.57
N ILE A 388 -7.66 -27.22 8.87
CA ILE A 388 -8.61 -26.99 9.97
C ILE A 388 -10.08 -27.00 9.51
N TRP A 389 -10.32 -26.96 8.20
CA TRP A 389 -11.67 -26.95 7.64
C TRP A 389 -12.48 -28.19 8.04
N SER A 390 -13.76 -27.96 8.35
CA SER A 390 -14.73 -29.02 8.57
C SER A 390 -14.91 -29.94 7.35
N ASP A 391 -15.38 -31.17 7.58
CA ASP A 391 -15.69 -32.14 6.51
C ASP A 391 -16.67 -31.58 5.47
N GLU A 392 -17.57 -30.67 5.87
CA GLU A 392 -18.50 -29.99 4.97
C GLU A 392 -17.75 -29.13 3.95
N TYR A 393 -16.80 -28.30 4.39
CA TYR A 393 -16.04 -27.41 3.52
C TYR A 393 -14.95 -28.14 2.71
N LEU A 394 -14.38 -29.21 3.26
CA LEU A 394 -13.43 -30.06 2.53
C LEU A 394 -14.04 -30.70 1.26
N ARG A 395 -15.37 -30.89 1.22
CA ARG A 395 -16.05 -31.34 -0.03
C ARG A 395 -15.90 -30.34 -1.16
N ASN A 396 -15.85 -29.04 -0.86
CA ASN A 396 -15.64 -28.01 -1.88
C ASN A 396 -14.24 -28.13 -2.51
N LEU A 397 -13.21 -28.49 -1.72
CA LEU A 397 -11.87 -28.78 -2.24
C LEU A 397 -11.82 -30.03 -3.12
N LYS A 398 -12.67 -31.03 -2.84
CA LYS A 398 -12.84 -32.21 -3.71
C LYS A 398 -13.29 -31.79 -5.10
N VAL A 399 -14.32 -30.94 -5.17
CA VAL A 399 -14.88 -30.42 -6.43
C VAL A 399 -13.87 -29.51 -7.14
N ALA A 400 -13.10 -28.73 -6.38
CA ALA A 400 -12.06 -27.85 -6.90
C ALA A 400 -10.76 -28.55 -7.34
N GLN A 401 -10.72 -29.90 -7.32
CA GLN A 401 -9.56 -30.69 -7.75
C GLN A 401 -8.28 -30.37 -6.95
N PHE A 402 -8.39 -30.22 -5.63
CA PHE A 402 -7.24 -29.97 -4.74
C PHE A 402 -6.08 -30.98 -4.92
N SER A 403 -6.36 -32.21 -5.37
CA SER A 403 -5.33 -33.19 -5.70
C SER A 403 -4.29 -32.68 -6.69
N GLU A 404 -4.65 -31.76 -7.60
CA GLU A 404 -3.72 -31.18 -8.56
C GLU A 404 -2.75 -30.18 -7.92
N LEU A 405 -3.07 -29.65 -6.74
CA LEU A 405 -2.17 -28.78 -5.97
C LEU A 405 -1.19 -29.60 -5.12
N VAL A 406 -1.56 -30.84 -4.76
CA VAL A 406 -0.72 -31.72 -3.94
C VAL A 406 0.62 -32.01 -4.61
N ASP A 407 0.63 -32.16 -5.94
CA ASP A 407 1.87 -32.42 -6.69
C ASP A 407 2.81 -31.21 -6.62
N VAL A 408 2.28 -30.00 -6.82
CA VAL A 408 3.03 -28.74 -6.70
C VAL A 408 3.58 -28.55 -5.28
N ILE A 409 2.80 -28.89 -4.26
CA ILE A 409 3.22 -28.83 -2.86
C ILE A 409 4.29 -29.88 -2.55
N ASN A 410 4.19 -31.09 -3.13
CA ASN A 410 5.20 -32.13 -2.93
C ASN A 410 6.57 -31.75 -3.51
N GLU A 411 6.58 -30.95 -4.57
CA GLU A 411 7.79 -30.43 -5.20
C GLU A 411 8.38 -29.24 -4.43
N ALA A 412 7.55 -28.33 -3.94
CA ALA A 412 8.00 -27.05 -3.37
C ALA A 412 8.11 -27.03 -1.83
N GLY A 413 7.32 -27.83 -1.13
CA GLY A 413 7.19 -27.77 0.33
C GLY A 413 8.25 -28.56 1.09
N ASP A 414 8.33 -28.33 2.40
CA ASP A 414 9.09 -29.16 3.35
C ASP A 414 8.33 -30.44 3.75
N ASP A 415 8.96 -31.28 4.59
CA ASP A 415 8.34 -32.55 4.99
C ASP A 415 7.01 -32.36 5.75
N VAL A 416 6.88 -31.29 6.54
CA VAL A 416 5.66 -30.98 7.32
C VAL A 416 4.54 -30.54 6.39
N GLU A 417 4.84 -29.69 5.41
CA GLU A 417 3.89 -29.23 4.40
C GLU A 417 3.40 -30.39 3.52
N LYS A 418 4.31 -31.29 3.13
CA LYS A 418 3.98 -32.51 2.38
C LYS A 418 3.07 -33.45 3.15
N GLU A 419 3.37 -33.68 4.42
CA GLU A 419 2.50 -34.49 5.30
C GLU A 419 1.13 -33.85 5.48
N THR A 420 1.08 -32.54 5.64
CA THR A 420 -0.17 -31.78 5.77
C THR A 420 -1.03 -31.89 4.50
N ALA A 421 -0.43 -31.72 3.32
CA ALA A 421 -1.12 -31.86 2.05
C ALA A 421 -1.66 -33.29 1.83
N LYS A 422 -0.87 -34.31 2.19
CA LYS A 422 -1.31 -35.72 2.14
C LYS A 422 -2.47 -35.99 3.09
N MET A 423 -2.42 -35.46 4.31
CA MET A 423 -3.50 -35.58 5.29
C MET A 423 -4.80 -34.98 4.76
N ILE A 424 -4.76 -33.74 4.24
CA ILE A 424 -5.92 -33.05 3.66
C ILE A 424 -6.48 -33.86 2.49
N ASN A 425 -5.63 -34.28 1.54
CA ASN A 425 -6.05 -35.06 0.39
C ASN A 425 -6.67 -36.41 0.79
N SER A 426 -6.14 -37.06 1.83
CA SER A 426 -6.71 -38.30 2.37
C SER A 426 -8.09 -38.07 2.98
N LYS A 427 -8.27 -36.99 3.77
CA LYS A 427 -9.58 -36.60 4.30
C LYS A 427 -10.57 -36.38 3.17
N ILE A 428 -10.21 -35.57 2.17
CA ILE A 428 -11.03 -35.26 1.00
C ILE A 428 -11.48 -36.53 0.24
N ARG A 429 -10.58 -37.49 0.04
CA ARG A 429 -10.89 -38.77 -0.64
C ARG A 429 -11.85 -39.65 0.17
N GLY A 430 -11.80 -39.57 1.50
CA GLY A 430 -12.68 -40.30 2.41
C GLY A 430 -14.11 -39.76 2.50
N LEU A 431 -14.34 -38.52 2.05
CA LEU A 431 -15.66 -37.90 2.03
C LEU A 431 -16.52 -38.53 0.92
N LYS A 432 -17.65 -39.13 1.34
CA LYS A 432 -18.64 -39.72 0.43
C LYS A 432 -19.43 -38.66 -0.32
#